data_AF-A0A7X3FIZ5-F1
#
_entry.id   AF-A0A7X3FIZ5-F1
#
_cell.length_a   1.000
_cell.length_b   1.000
_cell.length_c   1.000
_cell.angle_alpha   90.00
_cell.angle_beta   90.00
_cell.angle_gamma   90.00
#
_symmetry.space_group_name_H-M   'P 1'
#
loop_
_entity.id
_entity.type
_entity.pdbx_description
1 polymer ?
#
loop_
_entity_poly.entity_id
_entity_poly.type
_entity_poly.pdbx_seq_one_letter_code
_entity_poly.pdbx_strand_id
1 'polypeptide(L)'
;MDLHAKLEKVQSELASERQRGALSDQGKIYTLEQQEKDLMEQIHKAEHEQRVETSAQEISYLLDTISAEGMSMREMCQSESHYQVLRIEVERKYAEQAGKFSEEIGEMQKSYTDKLRASEDRELQLQRQLDALQADHKETAELLNSAKFELADMQTKRDNASIALEEARREIERLNSQVDDLRKEMAVGARNAYKVIDTEEQQRQYTEAMEKIKKDKENRPKIYDKVQIDMKGSRFKAKYVETGEEFEFSYLEEGKYNIIQDEQEVQRFRAEAERAKADRTLDDSSTPDKEVTFQVPALPTFPVPMVDGERTGETQGEDTPVTRKEVTEMLNQFAAEHGLVKGQVA
;
A
#
# COMPACT_ATOMS: atom_id res chain seq x y z
N MET A 1 37.53 2.56 -75.63
CA MET A 1 37.23 3.07 -74.27
C MET A 1 37.57 1.96 -73.31
N ASP A 2 38.41 2.27 -72.33
CA ASP A 2 38.92 1.29 -71.37
C ASP A 2 37.76 0.66 -70.56
N LEU A 3 37.63 -0.67 -70.59
CA LEU A 3 36.56 -1.38 -69.88
C LEU A 3 36.67 -1.16 -68.36
N HIS A 4 37.89 -1.03 -67.85
CA HIS A 4 38.17 -0.70 -66.46
C HIS A 4 37.62 0.68 -66.07
N ALA A 5 37.82 1.70 -66.92
CA ALA A 5 37.29 3.04 -66.66
C ALA A 5 35.75 3.08 -66.64
N LYS A 6 35.09 2.19 -67.38
CA LYS A 6 33.63 2.04 -67.32
C LYS A 6 33.17 1.33 -66.04
N LEU A 7 33.90 0.30 -65.59
CA LEU A 7 33.63 -0.38 -64.33
C LEU A 7 33.74 0.59 -63.14
N GLU A 8 34.81 1.37 -63.08
CA GLU A 8 35.04 2.35 -62.01
C GLU A 8 33.94 3.43 -61.96
N LYS A 9 33.46 3.84 -63.15
CA LYS A 9 32.31 4.74 -63.26
C LYS A 9 31.02 4.11 -62.72
N VAL A 10 30.72 2.85 -63.07
CA VAL A 10 29.54 2.15 -62.55
C VAL A 10 29.63 1.93 -61.04
N GLN A 11 30.82 1.58 -60.53
CA GLN A 11 31.08 1.40 -59.10
C GLN A 11 30.92 2.69 -58.29
N SER A 12 31.42 3.81 -58.79
CA SER A 12 31.25 5.12 -58.15
C SER A 12 29.78 5.58 -58.17
N GLU A 13 29.05 5.35 -59.26
CA GLU A 13 27.61 5.63 -59.34
C GLU A 13 26.81 4.75 -58.36
N LEU A 14 27.13 3.46 -58.26
CA LEU A 14 26.49 2.50 -57.36
C LEU A 14 26.77 2.84 -55.89
N ALA A 15 28.00 3.21 -55.55
CA ALA A 15 28.36 3.71 -54.22
C ALA A 15 27.57 4.98 -53.87
N SER A 16 27.44 5.92 -54.81
CA SER A 16 26.68 7.16 -54.60
C SER A 16 25.18 6.91 -54.39
N GLU A 17 24.61 5.91 -55.06
CA GLU A 17 23.19 5.58 -54.93
C GLU A 17 22.90 4.80 -53.64
N ARG A 18 23.81 3.92 -53.20
CA ARG A 18 23.72 3.26 -51.89
C ARG A 18 23.86 4.23 -50.72
N GLN A 19 24.67 5.29 -50.88
CA GLN A 19 24.84 6.31 -49.85
C GLN A 19 23.58 7.16 -49.61
N ARG A 20 22.59 7.14 -50.52
CA ARG A 20 21.32 7.87 -50.38
C ARG A 20 20.35 7.27 -49.36
N GLY A 21 20.62 6.07 -48.82
CA GLY A 21 19.82 5.46 -47.76
C GLY A 21 18.34 5.33 -48.14
N ALA A 22 17.45 5.99 -47.41
CA ALA A 22 16.00 5.94 -47.63
C ALA A 22 15.53 6.56 -48.96
N LEU A 23 16.36 7.36 -49.62
CA LEU A 23 16.08 7.97 -50.94
C LEU A 23 16.71 7.19 -52.10
N SER A 24 17.26 5.99 -51.83
CA SER A 24 17.87 5.16 -52.87
C SER A 24 16.82 4.61 -53.83
N ASP A 25 17.10 4.71 -55.13
CA ASP A 25 16.30 4.05 -56.16
C ASP A 25 16.77 2.59 -56.32
N GLN A 26 16.01 1.66 -55.72
CA GLN A 26 16.32 0.24 -55.79
C GLN A 26 16.34 -0.31 -57.22
N GLY A 27 15.52 0.24 -58.13
CA GLY A 27 15.51 -0.15 -59.54
C GLY A 27 16.82 0.25 -60.23
N LYS A 28 17.29 1.47 -59.95
CA LYS A 28 18.58 1.96 -60.46
C LYS A 28 19.75 1.16 -59.90
N ILE A 29 19.75 0.84 -58.60
CA ILE A 29 20.78 0.00 -57.97
C ILE A 29 20.85 -1.36 -58.67
N TYR A 30 19.70 -2.02 -58.89
CA TYR A 30 19.66 -3.30 -59.59
C TYR A 30 20.25 -3.23 -61.01
N THR A 31 19.92 -2.18 -61.77
CA THR A 31 20.47 -2.01 -63.12
C THR A 31 21.98 -1.76 -63.13
N LEU A 32 22.50 -1.01 -62.15
CA LEU A 32 23.93 -0.74 -62.00
C LEU A 32 24.68 -2.01 -61.56
N GLU A 33 24.12 -2.80 -60.65
CA GLU A 33 24.70 -4.09 -60.24
C GLU A 33 24.78 -5.09 -61.40
N GLN A 34 23.79 -5.08 -62.29
CA GLN A 34 23.79 -5.93 -63.47
C GLN A 34 24.82 -5.47 -64.51
N GLN A 35 24.93 -4.15 -64.73
CA GLN A 35 25.97 -3.58 -65.58
C GLN A 35 27.39 -3.82 -65.04
N GLU A 36 27.57 -3.81 -63.72
CA GLU A 36 28.85 -4.12 -63.07
C GLU A 36 29.27 -5.57 -63.34
N LYS A 37 28.34 -6.52 -63.21
CA LYS A 37 28.58 -7.94 -63.53
C LYS A 37 28.94 -8.15 -65.01
N ASP A 38 28.16 -7.58 -65.91
CA ASP A 38 28.38 -7.73 -67.36
C ASP A 38 29.73 -7.12 -67.77
N LEU A 39 30.12 -5.98 -67.18
CA LEU A 39 31.43 -5.37 -67.41
C LEU A 39 32.58 -6.20 -66.84
N MET A 40 32.43 -6.76 -65.64
CA MET A 40 33.43 -7.68 -65.08
C MET A 40 33.62 -8.92 -65.95
N GLU A 41 32.55 -9.51 -66.48
CA GLU A 41 32.63 -10.67 -67.37
C GLU A 41 33.35 -10.32 -68.69
N GLN A 42 33.05 -9.15 -69.27
CA GLN A 42 33.76 -8.66 -70.46
C GLN A 42 35.24 -8.39 -70.21
N ILE A 43 35.59 -7.81 -69.06
CA ILE A 43 36.99 -7.59 -68.65
C ILE A 43 37.71 -8.93 -68.53
N HIS A 44 37.13 -9.88 -67.81
CA HIS A 44 37.74 -11.19 -67.59
C HIS A 44 37.96 -11.94 -68.92
N LYS A 45 37.00 -11.85 -69.85
CA LYS A 45 37.14 -12.45 -71.18
C LYS A 45 38.24 -11.78 -72.01
N ALA A 46 38.31 -10.45 -72.01
CA ALA A 46 39.34 -9.71 -72.75
C ALA A 46 40.74 -9.97 -72.18
N GLU A 47 40.88 -10.01 -70.85
CA GLU A 47 42.13 -10.37 -70.18
C GLU A 47 42.53 -11.82 -70.47
N HIS A 48 41.57 -12.75 -70.51
CA HIS A 48 41.84 -14.14 -70.87
C HIS A 48 42.33 -14.27 -72.31
N GLU A 49 41.67 -13.62 -73.28
CA GLU A 49 42.10 -13.60 -74.68
C GLU A 49 43.51 -13.01 -74.83
N GLN A 50 43.78 -11.89 -74.14
CA GLN A 50 45.10 -11.27 -74.14
C GLN A 50 46.18 -12.19 -73.52
N ARG A 51 45.87 -12.88 -72.41
CA ARG A 51 46.80 -13.83 -71.77
C ARG A 51 47.10 -15.03 -72.67
N VAL A 52 46.10 -15.54 -73.39
CA VAL A 52 46.28 -16.63 -74.36
C VAL A 52 47.17 -16.18 -75.52
N GLU A 53 46.95 -14.96 -76.02
CA GLU A 53 47.76 -14.40 -77.12
C GLU A 53 49.22 -14.16 -76.68
N THR A 54 49.44 -13.59 -75.49
CA THR A 54 50.80 -13.41 -74.96
C THR A 54 51.47 -14.75 -74.67
N SER A 55 50.75 -15.74 -74.13
CA SER A 55 51.36 -17.05 -73.86
C SER A 55 51.69 -17.79 -75.15
N ALA A 56 50.88 -17.67 -76.20
CA ALA A 56 51.18 -18.25 -77.51
C ALA A 56 52.46 -17.64 -78.10
N GLN A 57 52.65 -16.32 -77.98
CA GLN A 57 53.87 -15.65 -78.39
C GLN A 57 55.10 -16.09 -77.57
N GLU A 58 54.96 -16.20 -76.25
CA GLU A 58 56.02 -16.67 -75.36
C GLU A 58 56.41 -18.13 -75.62
N ILE A 59 55.44 -19.01 -75.87
CA ILE A 59 55.69 -20.42 -76.21
C ILE A 59 56.43 -20.53 -77.53
N SER A 60 56.05 -19.73 -78.55
CA SER A 60 56.78 -19.67 -79.81
C SER A 60 58.22 -19.23 -79.60
N TYR A 61 58.44 -18.16 -78.83
CA TYR A 61 59.77 -17.66 -78.53
C TYR A 61 60.61 -18.70 -77.78
N LEU A 62 60.00 -19.41 -76.82
CA LEU A 62 60.68 -20.42 -76.01
C LEU A 62 61.07 -21.64 -76.87
N LEU A 63 60.19 -22.09 -77.77
CA LEU A 63 60.48 -23.15 -78.74
C LEU A 63 61.61 -22.76 -79.70
N ASP A 64 61.64 -21.51 -80.16
CA ASP A 64 62.71 -20.99 -81.03
C ASP A 64 64.06 -20.86 -80.29
N THR A 65 64.02 -20.68 -78.96
CA THR A 65 65.22 -20.52 -78.11
C THR A 65 65.79 -21.85 -77.60
N ILE A 66 64.99 -22.92 -77.58
CA ILE A 66 65.47 -24.25 -77.17
C ILE A 66 66.50 -24.75 -78.17
N SER A 67 67.69 -25.06 -77.66
CA SER A 67 68.75 -25.73 -78.40
C SER A 67 69.25 -26.95 -77.63
N ALA A 68 69.52 -28.03 -78.35
CA ALA A 68 70.12 -29.25 -77.82
C ALA A 68 71.35 -29.60 -78.67
N GLU A 69 72.48 -29.86 -78.01
CA GLU A 69 73.75 -30.19 -78.67
C GLU A 69 74.20 -29.16 -79.73
N GLY A 70 73.83 -27.88 -79.54
CA GLY A 70 74.18 -26.78 -80.46
C GLY A 70 73.26 -26.63 -81.68
N MET A 71 72.23 -27.48 -81.83
CA MET A 71 71.17 -27.33 -82.83
C MET A 71 69.93 -26.73 -82.20
N SER A 72 69.31 -25.76 -82.89
CA SER A 72 68.00 -25.23 -82.51
C SER A 72 66.91 -26.27 -82.74
N MET A 73 65.79 -26.15 -82.02
CA MET A 73 64.64 -27.03 -82.20
C MET A 73 64.10 -27.00 -83.65
N ARG A 74 64.21 -25.85 -84.31
CA ARG A 74 63.87 -25.69 -85.74
C ARG A 74 64.77 -26.54 -86.65
N GLU A 75 66.08 -26.60 -86.37
CA GLU A 75 67.04 -27.41 -87.13
C GLU A 75 66.88 -28.92 -86.86
N MET A 76 66.56 -29.29 -85.62
CA MET A 76 66.29 -30.68 -85.23
C MET A 76 65.08 -31.30 -85.95
N CYS A 77 64.06 -30.52 -86.30
CA CYS A 77 62.86 -31.01 -86.98
C CYS A 77 63.09 -31.38 -88.46
N GLN A 78 64.28 -31.10 -89.03
CA GLN A 78 64.72 -31.40 -90.41
C GLN A 78 63.85 -30.83 -91.55
N SER A 79 62.64 -30.34 -91.26
CA SER A 79 61.69 -29.73 -92.17
C SER A 79 60.86 -28.69 -91.43
N GLU A 80 60.63 -27.55 -92.08
CA GLU A 80 59.80 -26.46 -91.57
C GLU A 80 58.39 -26.93 -91.21
N SER A 81 57.84 -27.83 -92.01
CA SER A 81 56.50 -28.39 -91.79
C SER A 81 56.40 -29.19 -90.49
N HIS A 82 57.44 -29.95 -90.13
CA HIS A 82 57.47 -30.70 -88.87
C HIS A 82 57.61 -29.78 -87.65
N TYR A 83 58.39 -28.70 -87.79
CA TYR A 83 58.51 -27.68 -86.73
C TYR A 83 57.17 -26.98 -86.46
N GLN A 84 56.45 -26.59 -87.52
CA GLN A 84 55.13 -25.96 -87.37
C GLN A 84 54.11 -26.89 -86.72
N VAL A 85 54.10 -28.18 -87.08
CA VAL A 85 53.21 -29.17 -86.43
C VAL A 85 53.56 -29.35 -84.96
N LEU A 86 54.86 -29.45 -84.61
CA LEU A 86 55.30 -29.55 -83.22
C LEU A 86 54.89 -28.30 -82.43
N ARG A 87 55.11 -27.11 -82.98
CA ARG A 87 54.74 -25.84 -82.36
C ARG A 87 53.24 -25.78 -82.09
N ILE A 88 52.40 -26.11 -83.07
CA ILE A 88 50.93 -26.13 -82.91
C ILE A 88 50.51 -27.11 -81.82
N GLU A 89 51.11 -28.31 -81.77
CA GLU A 89 50.76 -29.31 -80.76
C GLU A 89 51.17 -28.88 -79.34
N VAL A 90 52.34 -28.24 -79.19
CA VAL A 90 52.80 -27.67 -77.92
C VAL A 90 51.90 -26.51 -77.49
N GLU A 91 51.61 -25.55 -78.38
CA GLU A 91 50.67 -24.46 -78.12
C GLU A 91 49.30 -25.01 -77.70
N ARG A 92 48.79 -26.05 -78.36
CA ARG A 92 47.53 -26.72 -78.00
C ARG A 92 47.60 -27.34 -76.61
N LYS A 93 48.67 -28.05 -76.26
CA LYS A 93 48.82 -28.70 -74.95
C LYS A 93 48.89 -27.68 -73.82
N TYR A 94 49.61 -26.58 -74.01
CA TYR A 94 49.65 -25.49 -73.04
C TYR A 94 48.29 -24.78 -72.92
N ALA A 95 47.59 -24.54 -74.03
CA ALA A 95 46.24 -23.97 -74.00
C ALA A 95 45.24 -24.88 -73.26
N GLU A 96 45.29 -26.19 -73.49
CA GLU A 96 44.47 -27.18 -72.75
C GLU A 96 44.77 -27.17 -71.25
N GLN A 97 46.06 -27.11 -70.87
CA GLN A 97 46.46 -27.08 -69.47
C GLN A 97 46.08 -25.75 -68.79
N ALA A 98 46.26 -24.63 -69.49
CA ALA A 98 45.82 -23.32 -69.02
C ALA A 98 44.30 -23.25 -68.85
N GLY A 99 43.53 -23.88 -69.74
CA GLY A 99 42.08 -24.01 -69.62
C GLY A 99 41.67 -24.75 -68.33
N LYS A 100 42.28 -25.90 -68.05
CA LYS A 100 42.01 -26.67 -66.82
C LYS A 100 42.33 -25.87 -65.55
N PHE A 101 43.50 -25.22 -65.50
CA PHE A 101 43.83 -24.39 -64.34
C PHE A 101 42.92 -23.16 -64.21
N SER A 102 42.48 -22.57 -65.33
CA SER A 102 41.50 -21.48 -65.31
C SER A 102 40.15 -21.94 -64.76
N GLU A 103 39.70 -23.14 -65.11
CA GLU A 103 38.48 -23.74 -64.56
C GLU A 103 38.61 -23.99 -63.05
N GLU A 104 39.70 -24.62 -62.62
CA GLU A 104 39.98 -24.87 -61.19
C GLU A 104 40.05 -23.57 -60.38
N ILE A 105 40.73 -22.53 -60.89
CA ILE A 105 40.79 -21.21 -60.25
C ILE A 105 39.40 -20.58 -60.20
N GLY A 106 38.61 -20.68 -61.27
CA GLY A 106 37.25 -20.15 -61.32
C GLY A 106 36.30 -20.85 -60.33
N GLU A 107 36.38 -22.18 -60.23
CA GLU A 107 35.64 -22.95 -59.23
C GLU A 107 36.07 -22.60 -57.81
N MET A 108 37.37 -22.48 -57.58
CA MET A 108 37.91 -22.08 -56.29
C MET A 108 37.41 -20.68 -55.89
N GLN A 109 37.48 -19.70 -56.79
CA GLN A 109 36.97 -18.35 -56.58
C GLN A 109 35.48 -18.34 -56.26
N LYS A 110 34.66 -19.06 -57.03
CA LYS A 110 33.22 -19.21 -56.75
C LYS A 110 32.99 -19.77 -55.34
N SER A 111 33.69 -20.83 -54.98
CA SER A 111 33.58 -21.43 -53.64
C SER A 111 33.97 -20.45 -52.52
N TYR A 112 34.96 -19.59 -52.74
CA TYR A 112 35.36 -18.56 -51.78
C TYR A 112 34.31 -17.46 -51.67
N THR A 113 33.76 -17.00 -52.79
CA THR A 113 32.70 -15.99 -52.79
C THR A 113 31.43 -16.49 -52.10
N ASP A 114 31.08 -17.76 -52.29
CA ASP A 114 29.91 -18.36 -51.63
C ASP A 114 30.15 -18.52 -50.12
N LYS A 115 31.35 -18.93 -49.71
CA LYS A 115 31.74 -18.98 -48.29
C LYS A 115 31.74 -17.60 -47.65
N LEU A 116 32.20 -16.57 -48.36
CA LEU A 116 32.21 -15.20 -47.88
C LEU A 116 30.79 -14.70 -47.64
N ARG A 117 29.90 -14.85 -48.64
CA ARG A 117 28.47 -14.52 -48.50
C ARG A 117 27.80 -15.25 -47.34
N ALA A 118 28.04 -16.56 -47.23
CA ALA A 118 27.49 -17.35 -46.13
C ALA A 118 28.01 -16.88 -44.75
N SER A 119 29.23 -16.35 -44.69
CA SER A 119 29.79 -15.76 -43.47
C SER A 119 29.14 -14.41 -43.15
N GLU A 120 28.99 -13.54 -44.14
CA GLU A 120 28.33 -12.23 -44.01
C GLU A 120 26.87 -12.39 -43.56
N ASP A 121 26.14 -13.34 -44.14
CA ASP A 121 24.75 -13.65 -43.75
C ASP A 121 24.66 -14.13 -42.28
N ARG A 122 25.63 -14.94 -41.83
CA ARG A 122 25.70 -15.39 -40.43
C ARG A 122 26.03 -14.25 -39.49
N GLU A 123 26.96 -13.37 -39.85
CA GLU A 123 27.28 -12.18 -39.05
C GLU A 123 26.05 -11.27 -38.92
N LEU A 124 25.33 -11.02 -40.01
CA LEU A 124 24.09 -10.25 -39.98
C LEU A 124 23.03 -10.90 -39.09
N GLN A 125 22.90 -12.23 -39.14
CA GLN A 125 21.96 -12.97 -38.29
C GLN A 125 22.34 -12.87 -36.80
N LEU A 126 23.63 -13.02 -36.48
CA LEU A 126 24.14 -12.87 -35.11
C LEU A 126 23.93 -11.44 -34.59
N GLN A 127 24.18 -10.43 -35.42
CA GLN A 127 23.93 -9.03 -35.09
C GLN A 127 22.46 -8.80 -34.71
N ARG A 128 21.52 -9.32 -35.53
CA ARG A 128 20.08 -9.22 -35.26
C ARG A 128 19.67 -9.94 -33.97
N GLN A 129 20.25 -11.11 -33.70
CA GLN A 129 19.98 -11.83 -32.44
C GLN A 129 20.49 -11.05 -31.23
N LEU A 130 21.66 -10.41 -31.35
CA LEU A 130 22.26 -9.60 -30.30
C LEU A 130 21.41 -8.36 -30.02
N ASP A 131 20.94 -7.67 -31.06
CA ASP A 131 20.03 -6.52 -30.93
C ASP A 131 18.70 -6.90 -30.27
N ALA A 132 18.13 -8.05 -30.64
CA ALA A 132 16.91 -8.58 -30.02
C ALA A 132 17.13 -8.91 -28.54
N LEU A 133 18.22 -9.62 -28.20
CA LEU A 133 18.58 -9.92 -26.81
C LEU A 133 18.80 -8.66 -25.97
N GLN A 134 19.40 -7.61 -26.55
CA GLN A 134 19.58 -6.33 -25.87
C GLN A 134 18.24 -5.62 -25.62
N ALA A 135 17.29 -5.70 -26.55
CA ALA A 135 15.96 -5.16 -26.37
C ALA A 135 15.22 -5.89 -25.23
N ASP A 136 15.22 -7.22 -25.26
CA ASP A 136 14.62 -8.06 -24.21
C ASP A 136 15.26 -7.79 -22.84
N HIS A 137 16.58 -7.61 -22.78
CA HIS A 137 17.28 -7.28 -21.54
C HIS A 137 16.87 -5.91 -20.99
N LYS A 138 16.64 -4.91 -21.85
CA LYS A 138 16.16 -3.60 -21.41
C LYS A 138 14.73 -3.69 -20.86
N GLU A 139 13.84 -4.38 -21.57
CA GLU A 139 12.46 -4.57 -21.12
C GLU A 139 12.39 -5.31 -19.78
N THR A 140 13.13 -6.41 -19.64
CA THR A 140 13.18 -7.17 -18.39
C THR A 140 13.79 -6.36 -17.24
N ALA A 141 14.80 -5.51 -17.50
CA ALA A 141 15.35 -4.62 -16.49
C ALA A 141 14.33 -3.54 -16.04
N GLU A 142 13.53 -3.00 -16.96
CA GLU A 142 12.45 -2.05 -16.65
C GLU A 142 11.37 -2.71 -15.79
N LEU A 143 10.91 -3.91 -16.17
CA LEU A 143 9.94 -4.69 -15.40
C LEU A 143 10.46 -5.01 -14.00
N LEU A 144 11.74 -5.40 -13.88
CA LEU A 144 12.36 -5.67 -12.59
C LEU A 144 12.39 -4.43 -11.70
N ASN A 145 12.70 -3.27 -12.26
CA ASN A 145 12.70 -2.01 -11.50
C ASN A 145 11.28 -1.64 -11.07
N SER A 146 10.28 -1.77 -11.93
CA SER A 146 8.86 -1.55 -11.57
C SER A 146 8.44 -2.44 -10.41
N ALA A 147 8.74 -3.75 -10.49
CA ALA A 147 8.41 -4.70 -9.44
C ALA A 147 9.12 -4.37 -8.11
N LYS A 148 10.37 -3.89 -8.15
CA LYS A 148 11.08 -3.43 -6.94
C LYS A 148 10.42 -2.22 -6.30
N PHE A 149 9.98 -1.24 -7.09
CA PHE A 149 9.26 -0.07 -6.57
C PHE A 149 7.93 -0.47 -5.93
N GLU A 150 7.15 -1.34 -6.58
CA GLU A 150 5.90 -1.86 -6.03
C GLU A 150 6.13 -2.63 -4.73
N LEU A 151 7.18 -3.45 -4.67
CA LEU A 151 7.52 -4.20 -3.46
C LEU A 151 7.89 -3.26 -2.30
N ALA A 152 8.66 -2.21 -2.56
CA ALA A 152 9.04 -1.21 -1.55
C ALA A 152 7.82 -0.42 -1.03
N ASP A 153 6.90 -0.04 -1.92
CA ASP A 153 5.64 0.61 -1.54
C ASP A 153 4.76 -0.31 -0.69
N MET A 154 4.64 -1.60 -1.08
CA MET A 154 3.88 -2.58 -0.31
C MET A 154 4.50 -2.89 1.06
N GLN A 155 5.83 -2.92 1.17
CA GLN A 155 6.52 -3.04 2.45
C GLN A 155 6.21 -1.85 3.36
N THR A 156 6.28 -0.63 2.82
CA THR A 156 5.95 0.58 3.57
C THR A 156 4.50 0.59 4.04
N LYS A 157 3.55 0.18 3.17
CA LYS A 157 2.13 0.03 3.54
C LYS A 157 1.92 -1.01 4.63
N ARG A 158 2.60 -2.15 4.54
CA ARG A 158 2.56 -3.20 5.57
C ARG A 158 3.07 -2.68 6.91
N ASP A 159 4.20 -1.98 6.90
CA ASP A 159 4.84 -1.50 8.13
C ASP A 159 3.98 -0.40 8.78
N ASN A 160 3.43 0.53 7.99
CA ASN A 160 2.46 1.51 8.48
C ASN A 160 1.19 0.85 9.05
N ALA A 161 0.66 -0.19 8.41
CA ALA A 161 -0.49 -0.93 8.91
C ALA A 161 -0.17 -1.66 10.23
N SER A 162 1.05 -2.19 10.37
CA SER A 162 1.51 -2.81 11.61
C SER A 162 1.58 -1.81 12.76
N ILE A 163 2.14 -0.62 12.51
CA ILE A 163 2.20 0.48 13.50
C ILE A 163 0.79 0.89 13.93
N ALA A 164 -0.10 1.15 12.97
CA ALA A 164 -1.49 1.54 13.26
C ALA A 164 -2.24 0.46 14.07
N LEU A 165 -1.94 -0.82 13.82
CA LEU A 165 -2.53 -1.94 14.57
C LEU A 165 -2.00 -1.99 16.01
N GLU A 166 -0.71 -1.75 16.23
CA GLU A 166 -0.14 -1.65 17.57
C GLU A 166 -0.71 -0.47 18.36
N GLU A 167 -0.84 0.70 17.73
CA GLU A 167 -1.47 1.88 18.34
C GLU A 167 -2.92 1.61 18.74
N ALA A 168 -3.71 0.99 17.84
CA ALA A 168 -5.08 0.61 18.15
C ALA A 168 -5.17 -0.40 19.31
N ARG A 169 -4.23 -1.36 19.40
CA ARG A 169 -4.16 -2.30 20.54
C ARG A 169 -3.87 -1.57 21.86
N ARG A 170 -2.89 -0.66 21.86
CA ARG A 170 -2.58 0.16 23.05
C ARG A 170 -3.77 0.99 23.50
N GLU A 171 -4.52 1.56 22.56
CA GLU A 171 -5.72 2.34 22.88
C GLU A 171 -6.84 1.46 23.46
N ILE A 172 -7.03 0.24 22.92
CA ILE A 172 -7.97 -0.73 23.49
C ILE A 172 -7.58 -1.09 24.94
N GLU A 173 -6.30 -1.34 25.20
CA GLU A 173 -5.79 -1.62 26.55
C GLU A 173 -6.04 -0.44 27.49
N ARG A 174 -5.76 0.79 27.05
CA ARG A 174 -6.02 2.02 27.79
C ARG A 174 -7.52 2.17 28.13
N LEU A 175 -8.39 1.98 27.15
CA LEU A 175 -9.84 2.05 27.33
C LEU A 175 -10.37 0.96 28.27
N ASN A 176 -9.86 -0.27 28.16
CA ASN A 176 -10.20 -1.35 29.08
C ASN A 176 -9.79 -1.02 30.52
N SER A 177 -8.60 -0.46 30.73
CA SER A 177 -8.18 0.02 32.06
C SER A 177 -9.13 1.07 32.61
N GLN A 178 -9.54 2.05 31.79
CA GLN A 178 -10.49 3.08 32.21
C GLN A 178 -11.86 2.49 32.57
N VAL A 179 -12.35 1.52 31.79
CA VAL A 179 -13.60 0.81 32.10
C VAL A 179 -13.50 0.06 33.42
N ASP A 180 -12.38 -0.60 33.69
CA ASP A 180 -12.17 -1.32 34.95
C ASP A 180 -12.07 -0.37 36.14
N ASP A 181 -11.45 0.80 35.99
CA ASP A 181 -11.39 1.81 37.05
C ASP A 181 -12.77 2.43 37.31
N LEU A 182 -13.54 2.77 36.27
CA LEU A 182 -14.93 3.22 36.41
C LEU A 182 -15.81 2.16 37.10
N ARG A 183 -15.63 0.88 36.78
CA ARG A 183 -16.33 -0.21 37.45
C ARG A 183 -15.99 -0.30 38.94
N LYS A 184 -14.71 -0.12 39.31
CA LYS A 184 -14.29 -0.04 40.72
C LYS A 184 -14.90 1.17 41.42
N GLU A 185 -14.86 2.35 40.79
CA GLU A 185 -15.46 3.58 41.34
C GLU A 185 -16.97 3.42 41.56
N MET A 186 -17.69 2.86 40.59
CA MET A 186 -19.11 2.54 40.73
C MET A 186 -19.38 1.58 41.88
N ALA A 187 -18.55 0.53 42.03
CA ALA A 187 -18.69 -0.43 43.13
C ALA A 187 -18.43 0.21 44.49
N VAL A 188 -17.42 1.09 44.60
CA VAL A 188 -17.14 1.85 45.83
C VAL A 188 -18.25 2.85 46.12
N GLY A 189 -18.73 3.58 45.11
CA GLY A 189 -19.86 4.51 45.22
C GLY A 189 -21.13 3.82 45.68
N ALA A 190 -21.48 2.67 45.09
CA ALA A 190 -22.62 1.85 45.51
C ALA A 190 -22.46 1.35 46.96
N ARG A 191 -21.26 0.89 47.35
CA ARG A 191 -20.98 0.46 48.73
C ARG A 191 -21.08 1.61 49.74
N ASN A 192 -20.65 2.81 49.36
CA ASN A 192 -20.73 3.99 50.21
C ASN A 192 -22.17 4.52 50.31
N ALA A 193 -22.95 4.49 49.22
CA ALA A 193 -24.39 4.81 49.25
C ALA A 193 -25.16 3.90 50.20
N TYR A 194 -24.82 2.60 50.25
CA TYR A 194 -25.44 1.66 51.19
C TYR A 194 -25.09 1.93 52.67
N LYS A 195 -23.95 2.58 52.94
CA LYS A 195 -23.54 2.97 54.31
C LYS A 195 -24.16 4.27 54.79
N VAL A 196 -24.57 5.16 53.88
CA VAL A 196 -25.17 6.47 54.23
C VAL A 196 -26.67 6.34 54.51
N ILE A 197 -27.32 5.25 54.10
CA ILE A 197 -28.65 4.89 54.59
C ILE A 197 -28.46 4.26 55.96
N ASP A 198 -28.29 5.10 56.97
CA ASP A 198 -28.36 4.70 58.38
C ASP A 198 -29.82 4.33 58.70
N THR A 199 -30.14 3.05 58.47
CA THR A 199 -31.50 2.50 58.55
C THR A 199 -32.12 2.62 59.93
N GLU A 200 -31.34 2.80 61.00
CA GLU A 200 -31.86 2.88 62.36
C GLU A 200 -32.36 4.29 62.72
N GLU A 201 -31.66 5.34 62.28
CA GLU A 201 -32.01 6.72 62.64
C GLU A 201 -33.25 7.20 61.87
N GLN A 202 -33.38 6.84 60.58
CA GLN A 202 -34.58 7.12 59.80
C GLN A 202 -35.80 6.30 60.27
N GLN A 203 -35.60 5.04 60.70
CA GLN A 203 -36.70 4.25 61.27
C GLN A 203 -37.23 4.86 62.57
N ARG A 204 -36.33 5.32 63.47
CA ARG A 204 -36.74 5.99 64.71
C ARG A 204 -37.53 7.27 64.45
N GLN A 205 -37.05 8.13 63.53
CA GLN A 205 -37.76 9.35 63.16
C GLN A 205 -39.14 9.07 62.56
N TYR A 206 -39.27 8.01 61.75
CA TYR A 206 -40.55 7.61 61.19
C TYR A 206 -41.53 7.07 62.25
N THR A 207 -41.04 6.27 63.20
CA THR A 207 -41.87 5.75 64.30
C THR A 207 -42.34 6.87 65.24
N GLU A 208 -41.48 7.83 65.57
CA GLU A 208 -41.83 8.97 66.42
C GLU A 208 -42.85 9.90 65.73
N ALA A 209 -42.69 10.13 64.43
CA ALA A 209 -43.66 10.92 63.65
C ALA A 209 -45.04 10.23 63.60
N MET A 210 -45.07 8.91 63.43
CA MET A 210 -46.33 8.14 63.43
C MET A 210 -47.01 8.10 64.79
N GLU A 211 -46.26 8.02 65.90
CA GLU A 211 -46.83 8.13 67.24
C GLU A 211 -47.43 9.51 67.53
N LYS A 212 -46.76 10.59 67.09
CA LYS A 212 -47.32 11.96 67.20
C LYS A 212 -48.63 12.08 66.43
N ILE A 213 -48.68 11.55 65.20
CA ILE A 213 -49.91 11.56 64.39
C ILE A 213 -51.04 10.75 65.05
N LYS A 214 -50.74 9.64 65.73
CA LYS A 214 -51.76 8.88 66.48
C LYS A 214 -52.31 9.68 67.66
N LYS A 215 -51.43 10.28 68.48
CA LYS A 215 -51.85 11.14 69.60
C LYS A 215 -52.70 12.33 69.13
N ASP A 216 -52.33 12.94 68.01
CA ASP A 216 -53.10 14.04 67.39
C ASP A 216 -54.43 13.59 66.78
N LYS A 217 -54.62 12.29 66.49
CA LYS A 217 -55.91 11.76 66.03
C LYS A 217 -56.84 11.46 67.20
N GLU A 218 -56.30 10.96 68.31
CA GLU A 218 -57.08 10.67 69.53
C GLU A 218 -57.62 11.93 70.20
N ASN A 219 -56.86 13.03 70.15
CA ASN A 219 -57.24 14.32 70.76
C ASN A 219 -58.20 15.18 69.92
N ARG A 220 -58.66 14.71 68.75
CA ARG A 220 -59.58 15.51 67.90
C ARG A 220 -60.99 15.56 68.50
N PRO A 221 -61.66 16.72 68.49
CA PRO A 221 -63.03 16.84 68.97
C PRO A 221 -63.97 15.92 68.19
N LYS A 222 -64.87 15.26 68.91
CA LYS A 222 -65.82 14.28 68.36
C LYS A 222 -67.13 14.97 67.95
N ILE A 223 -67.62 14.68 66.75
CA ILE A 223 -68.84 15.27 66.18
C ILE A 223 -69.79 14.19 65.65
N TYR A 224 -71.10 14.46 65.67
CA TYR A 224 -72.14 13.58 65.14
C TYR A 224 -73.20 14.40 64.38
N ASP A 225 -74.15 13.73 63.71
CA ASP A 225 -75.21 14.35 62.88
C ASP A 225 -74.67 15.32 61.81
N LYS A 226 -73.70 14.85 61.01
CA LYS A 226 -73.16 15.63 59.88
C LYS A 226 -74.18 15.73 58.76
N VAL A 227 -74.66 16.94 58.47
CA VAL A 227 -75.59 17.23 57.36
C VAL A 227 -74.95 18.25 56.42
N GLN A 228 -75.01 17.97 55.12
CA GLN A 228 -74.53 18.88 54.08
C GLN A 228 -75.53 20.02 53.87
N ILE A 229 -75.07 21.26 53.96
CA ILE A 229 -75.93 22.45 53.86
C ILE A 229 -75.97 22.99 52.42
N ASP A 230 -74.87 22.83 51.69
CA ASP A 230 -74.70 23.37 50.33
C ASP A 230 -74.75 22.26 49.27
N MET A 231 -75.42 22.48 48.13
CA MET A 231 -75.48 21.53 47.01
C MET A 231 -74.08 21.21 46.43
N LYS A 232 -73.09 22.09 46.63
CA LYS A 232 -71.70 21.87 46.18
C LYS A 232 -70.83 21.06 47.14
N GLY A 233 -71.33 20.73 48.34
CA GLY A 233 -70.60 19.90 49.30
C GLY A 233 -69.45 20.60 50.02
N SER A 234 -69.42 21.94 50.00
CA SER A 234 -68.33 22.71 50.62
C SER A 234 -68.52 22.96 52.11
N ARG A 235 -69.77 22.90 52.63
CA ARG A 235 -70.11 23.24 54.02
C ARG A 235 -71.01 22.19 54.65
N PHE A 236 -70.73 21.88 55.91
CA PHE A 236 -71.45 20.89 56.70
C PHE A 236 -71.88 21.49 58.04
N LYS A 237 -73.05 21.08 58.52
CA LYS A 237 -73.50 21.30 59.90
C LYS A 237 -73.25 20.00 60.68
N ALA A 238 -72.72 20.10 61.89
CA ALA A 238 -72.65 18.96 62.81
C ALA A 238 -72.83 19.44 64.26
N LYS A 239 -72.98 18.48 65.18
CA LYS A 239 -73.08 18.72 66.61
C LYS A 239 -71.87 18.18 67.35
N TYR A 240 -71.33 18.97 68.27
CA TYR A 240 -70.30 18.46 69.19
C TYR A 240 -70.89 17.41 70.12
N VAL A 241 -70.20 16.29 70.31
CA VAL A 241 -70.63 15.23 71.22
C VAL A 241 -70.68 15.71 72.68
N GLU A 242 -69.75 16.59 73.08
CA GLU A 242 -69.59 17.03 74.47
C GLU A 242 -70.57 18.14 74.89
N THR A 243 -70.94 19.05 73.99
CA THR A 243 -71.77 20.24 74.33
C THR A 243 -73.14 20.21 73.66
N GLY A 244 -73.33 19.41 72.61
CA GLY A 244 -74.58 19.38 71.85
C GLY A 244 -74.82 20.64 71.00
N GLU A 245 -73.87 21.57 70.97
CA GLU A 245 -73.94 22.79 70.17
C GLU A 245 -73.79 22.48 68.68
N GLU A 246 -74.66 23.09 67.86
CA GLU A 246 -74.60 22.98 66.40
C GLU A 246 -73.60 23.99 65.86
N PHE A 247 -72.69 23.56 64.99
CA PHE A 247 -71.74 24.44 64.32
C PHE A 247 -71.59 24.08 62.85
N GLU A 248 -71.13 25.04 62.06
CA GLU A 248 -70.85 24.89 60.64
C GLU A 248 -69.35 24.83 60.39
N PHE A 249 -68.90 23.89 59.56
CA PHE A 249 -67.49 23.78 59.17
C PHE A 249 -67.35 23.48 57.68
N SER A 250 -66.18 23.84 57.14
CA SER A 250 -65.83 23.61 55.74
C SER A 250 -65.29 22.20 55.51
N TYR A 251 -65.42 21.65 54.30
CA TYR A 251 -64.83 20.36 53.91
C TYR A 251 -63.32 20.25 54.25
N LEU A 252 -62.56 21.35 54.08
CA LEU A 252 -61.12 21.38 54.42
C LEU A 252 -60.84 21.20 55.92
N GLU A 253 -61.83 21.45 56.77
CA GLU A 253 -61.72 21.36 58.22
C GLU A 253 -62.26 20.03 58.77
N GLU A 254 -62.81 19.17 57.91
CA GLU A 254 -63.34 17.85 58.30
C GLU A 254 -62.29 17.00 59.00
N GLY A 255 -61.04 17.06 58.54
CA GLY A 255 -59.94 16.33 59.15
C GLY A 255 -59.62 16.74 60.59
N LYS A 256 -60.13 17.87 61.08
CA LYS A 256 -59.93 18.31 62.48
C LYS A 256 -60.85 17.60 63.46
N TYR A 257 -61.86 16.86 62.98
CA TYR A 257 -62.90 16.24 63.82
C TYR A 257 -62.95 14.73 63.62
N ASN A 258 -63.33 13.99 64.67
CA ASN A 258 -63.63 12.57 64.58
C ASN A 258 -65.16 12.40 64.47
N ILE A 259 -65.63 11.89 63.34
CA ILE A 259 -67.06 11.71 63.06
C ILE A 259 -67.53 10.39 63.65
N ILE A 260 -68.51 10.43 64.55
CA ILE A 260 -69.18 9.25 65.12
C ILE A 260 -70.53 9.09 64.43
N GLN A 261 -70.73 7.95 63.76
CA GLN A 261 -71.97 7.65 63.02
C GLN A 261 -72.96 6.80 63.83
N ASP A 262 -72.48 6.09 64.87
CA ASP A 262 -73.31 5.20 65.68
C ASP A 262 -73.94 5.91 66.89
N GLU A 263 -75.27 5.96 66.94
CA GLU A 263 -76.04 6.59 68.03
C GLU A 263 -75.74 6.00 69.42
N GLN A 264 -75.37 4.72 69.49
CA GLN A 264 -75.02 4.05 70.75
C GLN A 264 -73.68 4.54 71.31
N GLU A 265 -72.73 4.90 70.45
CA GLU A 265 -71.46 5.50 70.88
C GLU A 265 -71.64 6.95 71.31
N VAL A 266 -72.52 7.70 70.63
CA VAL A 266 -72.90 9.08 71.03
C VAL A 266 -73.48 9.11 72.44
N GLN A 267 -74.34 8.15 72.81
CA GLN A 267 -74.90 8.06 74.16
C GLN A 267 -73.84 7.73 75.22
N ARG A 268 -72.88 6.85 74.91
CA ARG A 268 -71.75 6.52 75.80
C ARG A 268 -70.86 7.72 76.04
N PHE A 269 -70.51 8.46 74.99
CA PHE A 269 -69.70 9.68 75.13
C PHE A 269 -70.42 10.81 75.84
N ARG A 270 -71.75 10.96 75.68
CA ARG A 270 -72.51 11.91 76.50
C ARG A 270 -72.49 11.55 77.98
N ALA A 271 -72.66 10.27 78.31
CA ALA A 271 -72.57 9.79 79.70
C ALA A 271 -71.15 9.96 80.29
N GLU A 272 -70.11 9.78 79.47
CA GLU A 272 -68.71 9.99 79.86
C GLU A 272 -68.35 11.48 79.98
N ALA A 273 -68.86 12.33 79.10
CA ALA A 273 -68.69 13.78 79.16
C ALA A 273 -69.46 14.40 80.34
N GLU A 274 -70.64 13.90 80.70
CA GLU A 274 -71.33 14.31 81.94
C GLU A 274 -70.56 13.87 83.20
N ARG A 275 -69.95 12.68 83.19
CA ARG A 275 -69.04 12.25 84.28
C ARG A 275 -67.79 13.13 84.34
N ALA A 276 -67.17 13.44 83.20
CA ALA A 276 -66.00 14.31 83.13
C ALA A 276 -66.32 15.77 83.50
N LYS A 277 -67.54 16.27 83.21
CA LYS A 277 -68.00 17.59 83.64
C LYS A 277 -68.34 17.63 85.14
N ALA A 278 -68.80 16.53 85.72
CA ALA A 278 -68.96 16.40 87.17
C ALA A 278 -67.60 16.32 87.91
N ASP A 279 -66.54 15.81 87.27
CA ASP A 279 -65.18 15.74 87.81
C ASP A 279 -64.32 17.01 87.53
N ARG A 280 -64.72 17.90 86.61
CA ARG A 280 -63.94 19.09 86.18
C ARG A 280 -64.31 20.42 86.87
N THR A 281 -64.89 20.40 88.08
CA THR A 281 -64.95 21.61 88.94
C THR A 281 -63.70 21.80 89.81
N LEU A 282 -62.64 21.02 89.61
CA LEU A 282 -61.35 21.18 90.27
C LEU A 282 -60.24 20.97 89.24
N ASP A 283 -59.20 21.81 89.34
CA ASP A 283 -57.94 21.81 88.58
C ASP A 283 -57.90 22.49 87.21
N ASP A 284 -57.78 23.82 87.31
CA ASP A 284 -57.11 24.71 86.37
C ASP A 284 -55.63 24.83 86.78
N SER A 285 -54.68 24.41 85.92
CA SER A 285 -53.63 25.31 85.39
C SER A 285 -52.41 24.58 84.79
N SER A 286 -51.90 25.20 83.71
CA SER A 286 -50.49 25.37 83.31
C SER A 286 -49.75 24.30 82.48
N THR A 287 -49.73 24.53 81.16
CA THR A 287 -48.55 24.46 80.26
C THR A 287 -47.52 25.58 80.62
N PRO A 288 -46.26 25.68 80.09
CA PRO A 288 -45.83 25.28 78.73
C PRO A 288 -44.33 24.93 78.46
N ASP A 289 -44.10 24.58 77.18
CA ASP A 289 -42.98 24.89 76.25
C ASP A 289 -41.51 24.56 76.54
N LYS A 290 -40.90 23.83 75.58
CA LYS A 290 -39.49 24.01 75.18
C LYS A 290 -39.32 23.95 73.66
N GLU A 291 -38.62 24.98 73.18
CA GLU A 291 -38.25 25.32 71.81
C GLU A 291 -37.28 24.31 71.16
N VAL A 292 -37.39 24.16 69.85
CA VAL A 292 -36.49 23.35 69.00
C VAL A 292 -35.70 24.30 68.09
N THR A 293 -34.36 24.27 68.18
CA THR A 293 -33.44 24.98 67.28
C THR A 293 -32.89 24.03 66.21
N PHE A 294 -33.00 24.41 64.94
CA PHE A 294 -32.42 23.71 63.79
C PHE A 294 -31.02 24.27 63.45
N GLN A 295 -30.03 23.39 63.30
CA GLN A 295 -28.72 23.70 62.69
C GLN A 295 -28.69 23.24 61.23
N VAL A 296 -28.27 24.11 60.33
CA VAL A 296 -28.07 23.84 58.90
C VAL A 296 -26.60 23.42 58.68
N PRO A 297 -26.29 22.29 58.01
CA PRO A 297 -24.91 21.93 57.70
C PRO A 297 -24.38 22.66 56.47
N ALA A 298 -23.10 23.08 56.51
CA ALA A 298 -22.40 23.74 55.41
C ALA A 298 -21.96 22.74 54.32
N LEU A 299 -22.06 23.16 53.06
CA LEU A 299 -21.61 22.43 51.87
C LEU A 299 -20.06 22.41 51.74
N PRO A 300 -19.45 21.31 51.27
CA PRO A 300 -18.00 21.22 51.08
C PRO A 300 -17.54 21.93 49.80
N THR A 301 -16.48 22.73 49.93
CA THR A 301 -15.76 23.38 48.83
C THR A 301 -14.77 22.40 48.20
N PHE A 302 -14.81 22.23 46.87
CA PHE A 302 -13.81 21.45 46.12
C PHE A 302 -12.62 22.35 45.71
N PRO A 303 -11.37 21.88 45.81
CA PRO A 303 -10.21 22.62 45.32
C PRO A 303 -10.05 22.47 43.81
N VAL A 304 -9.71 23.58 43.15
CA VAL A 304 -9.34 23.65 41.73
C VAL A 304 -7.86 23.27 41.60
N PRO A 305 -7.45 22.40 40.65
CA PRO A 305 -6.03 22.12 40.44
C PRO A 305 -5.35 23.27 39.67
N MET A 306 -4.21 23.71 40.20
CA MET A 306 -3.23 24.54 39.50
C MET A 306 -2.69 23.79 38.28
N VAL A 307 -2.68 24.48 37.14
CA VAL A 307 -1.94 24.08 35.94
C VAL A 307 -0.56 24.72 36.05
N ASP A 308 0.45 23.91 36.36
CA ASP A 308 1.84 24.24 36.05
C ASP A 308 2.28 23.35 34.88
N GLY A 309 2.62 24.01 33.77
CA GLY A 309 3.14 23.36 32.59
C GLY A 309 4.61 23.04 32.76
N GLU A 310 4.99 21.82 32.41
CA GLU A 310 6.34 21.53 31.95
C GLU A 310 6.30 20.40 30.93
N ARG A 311 6.98 20.66 29.81
CA ARG A 311 7.03 19.87 28.59
C ARG A 311 8.34 19.09 28.62
N THR A 312 8.28 17.78 28.82
CA THR A 312 9.36 16.85 28.50
C THR A 312 8.74 15.59 27.90
N GLY A 313 9.02 15.36 26.62
CA GLY A 313 8.70 14.12 25.94
C GLY A 313 9.84 13.13 26.15
N GLU A 314 9.52 11.98 26.75
CA GLU A 314 10.36 10.78 26.73
C GLU A 314 9.62 9.72 25.90
N THR A 315 10.13 9.47 24.70
CA THR A 315 9.85 8.25 23.93
C THR A 315 10.77 7.16 24.43
N GLN A 316 10.21 6.10 25.02
CA GLN A 316 10.91 4.82 25.22
C GLN A 316 11.15 4.17 23.85
N GLY A 317 12.41 4.09 23.46
CA GLY A 317 12.91 3.20 22.41
C GLY A 317 14.28 2.71 22.85
N GLU A 318 14.44 1.39 22.94
CA GLU A 318 15.71 0.72 23.22
C GLU A 318 16.69 0.98 22.06
N ASP A 319 17.47 2.06 22.17
CA ASP A 319 18.67 2.26 21.35
C ASP A 319 19.87 1.65 22.08
N THR A 320 20.25 0.43 21.70
CA THR A 320 21.63 -0.01 21.90
C THR A 320 22.50 0.68 20.85
N PRO A 321 23.54 1.46 21.24
CA PRO A 321 24.39 2.12 20.28
C PRO A 321 25.23 1.09 19.51
N VAL A 322 24.94 0.91 18.23
CA VAL A 322 25.74 0.08 17.32
C VAL A 322 27.15 0.65 17.24
N THR A 323 28.12 -0.16 17.59
CA THR A 323 29.52 0.25 17.67
C THR A 323 30.09 0.36 16.26
N ARG A 324 30.99 1.32 16.01
CA ARG A 324 31.65 1.51 14.68
C ARG A 324 32.24 0.22 14.07
N LYS A 325 32.58 -0.78 14.89
CA LYS A 325 33.08 -2.08 14.41
C LYS A 325 32.00 -2.91 13.73
N GLU A 326 30.78 -2.92 14.25
CA GLU A 326 29.64 -3.71 13.73
C GLU A 326 29.16 -3.18 12.38
N VAL A 327 29.22 -1.85 12.19
CA VAL A 327 28.95 -1.22 10.89
C VAL A 327 29.98 -1.65 9.83
N THR A 328 31.26 -1.76 10.20
CA THR A 328 32.29 -2.23 9.27
C THR A 328 32.15 -3.71 8.91
N GLU A 329 31.67 -4.55 9.84
CA GLU A 329 31.42 -5.97 9.56
C GLU A 329 30.22 -6.15 8.63
N MET A 330 29.12 -5.43 8.84
CA MET A 330 27.97 -5.46 7.92
C MET A 330 28.32 -4.96 6.51
N LEU A 331 29.15 -3.92 6.41
CA LEU A 331 29.63 -3.42 5.11
C LEU A 331 30.54 -4.42 4.38
N ASN A 332 31.38 -5.15 5.11
CA ASN A 332 32.24 -6.18 4.52
C ASN A 332 31.43 -7.43 4.12
N GLN A 333 30.40 -7.81 4.87
CA GLN A 333 29.47 -8.89 4.50
C GLN A 333 28.67 -8.53 3.24
N PHE A 334 28.13 -7.31 3.16
CA PHE A 334 27.41 -6.84 1.99
C PHE A 334 28.30 -6.79 0.73
N ALA A 335 29.57 -6.37 0.87
CA ALA A 335 30.52 -6.36 -0.24
C ALA A 335 30.89 -7.78 -0.72
N ALA A 336 30.93 -8.76 0.19
CA ALA A 336 31.19 -10.15 -0.14
C ALA A 336 29.99 -10.83 -0.83
N GLU A 337 28.75 -10.56 -0.40
CA GLU A 337 27.54 -11.12 -1.01
C GLU A 337 27.26 -10.56 -2.42
N HIS A 338 27.72 -9.34 -2.71
CA HIS A 338 27.50 -8.67 -4.00
C HIS A 338 28.73 -8.63 -4.91
N GLY A 339 29.80 -9.38 -4.59
CA GLY A 339 30.97 -9.54 -5.46
C GLY A 339 31.77 -8.25 -5.70
N LEU A 340 31.64 -7.25 -4.82
CA LEU A 340 32.39 -6.00 -4.89
C LEU A 340 33.80 -6.22 -4.31
N VAL A 341 34.71 -6.67 -5.17
CA VAL A 341 36.14 -6.78 -4.85
C VAL A 341 36.67 -5.40 -4.44
N LYS A 342 37.32 -5.33 -3.27
CA LYS A 342 38.08 -4.15 -2.83
C LYS A 342 39.14 -3.81 -3.87
N GLY A 343 38.85 -2.79 -4.68
CA GLY A 343 39.89 -2.05 -5.38
C GLY A 343 40.81 -1.42 -4.34
N GLN A 344 42.09 -1.76 -4.40
CA GLN A 344 43.15 -1.11 -3.65
C GLN A 344 43.03 0.41 -3.82
N VAL A 345 42.80 1.11 -2.72
CA VAL A 345 43.16 2.52 -2.61
C VAL A 345 44.31 2.55 -1.61
N ALA A 346 45.46 2.96 -2.13
CA ALA A 346 46.69 3.21 -1.38
C ALA A 346 46.54 4.38 -0.41
#